data_AF-A0A4R1B7D1-F1
#
_entry.id   AF-A0A4R1B7D1-F1
#
_cell.length_a   1.000
_cell.length_b   1.000
_cell.length_c   1.000
_cell.angle_alpha   90.00
_cell.angle_beta   90.00
_cell.angle_gamma   90.00
#
_symmetry.space_group_name_H-M   'P 1'
#
loop_
_entity.id
_entity.type
_entity.pdbx_description
1 polymer ?
#
loop_
_entity_poly.entity_id
_entity_poly.type
_entity_poly.pdbx_seq_one_letter_code
_entity_poly.pdbx_strand_id
1 'polypeptide(L)'
;MQTPDIVSAPANAGIFTLEVTTIEPRFKHPTIFRHFDELAPGTAFRIRNDHDPKPLYYQLIAERGNVFGWTYLEKGPEWWLVEIRKIEESSGETVGEIAAKDLRKAEVFRKYGIDFCCGGKKSLQQTCAEKGLDLAAVEAELDQAGQSGAPTENYEGWDPAFLADYIYNKHHRYYYDEAPIIADLLNRVSGHHGATHPQLAELKQACDVLFAELGGHFAKEEKVLFPFIKALAQAEASGDTRVLQQQFSLREPVQMMEADHEAAGELLESIRRITNNYNLPEGTCNSFALLYSKLKNLEADLHTHIHLENNVLFPKALKLERKLRN
;
A
#
# COMPACT_ATOMS: atom_id res chain seq x y z
N MET A 1 -36.68 21.07 -44.82
CA MET A 1 -36.67 20.05 -43.74
C MET A 1 -35.27 20.05 -43.15
N GLN A 2 -35.08 20.80 -42.06
CA GLN A 2 -33.84 20.88 -41.29
C GLN A 2 -33.98 19.91 -40.12
N THR A 3 -33.03 18.98 -40.02
CA THR A 3 -32.83 18.11 -38.87
C THR A 3 -32.35 18.95 -37.68
N PRO A 4 -32.90 18.76 -36.46
CA PRO A 4 -32.47 19.54 -35.30
C PRO A 4 -31.12 19.04 -34.79
N ASP A 5 -30.25 20.00 -34.49
CA ASP A 5 -28.96 19.82 -33.84
C ASP A 5 -29.11 19.08 -32.50
N ILE A 6 -28.38 17.97 -32.37
CA ILE A 6 -28.13 17.32 -31.09
C ILE A 6 -27.13 18.21 -30.36
N VAL A 7 -27.64 19.06 -29.48
CA VAL A 7 -26.82 19.86 -28.56
C VAL A 7 -26.07 18.88 -27.65
N SER A 8 -24.76 18.78 -27.86
CA SER A 8 -23.84 18.16 -26.93
C SER A 8 -23.95 18.85 -25.57
N ALA A 9 -24.28 18.09 -24.52
CA ALA A 9 -24.24 18.58 -23.15
C ALA A 9 -22.81 19.09 -22.82
N PRO A 10 -22.67 20.21 -22.09
CA PRO A 10 -21.37 20.79 -21.80
C PRO A 10 -20.61 19.91 -20.79
N ALA A 11 -19.38 19.53 -21.13
CA ALA A 11 -18.46 18.72 -20.33
C ALA A 11 -17.79 19.48 -19.17
N ASN A 12 -18.51 20.36 -18.47
CA ASN A 12 -18.00 21.10 -17.30
C ASN A 12 -19.12 21.43 -16.30
N ALA A 13 -19.79 20.40 -15.77
CA ALA A 13 -20.39 20.53 -14.44
C ALA A 13 -19.25 20.42 -13.43
N GLY A 14 -18.91 21.53 -12.75
CA GLY A 14 -17.79 21.55 -11.80
C GLY A 14 -17.93 20.46 -10.73
N ILE A 15 -16.89 19.65 -10.56
CA ILE A 15 -16.82 18.65 -9.48
C ILE A 15 -17.04 19.36 -8.14
N PHE A 16 -18.08 18.95 -7.41
CA PHE A 16 -18.46 19.55 -6.12
C PHE A 16 -17.27 19.53 -5.16
N THR A 17 -17.03 20.66 -4.48
CA THR A 17 -15.97 20.77 -3.46
C THR A 17 -16.60 21.05 -2.10
N LEU A 18 -16.34 20.18 -1.13
CA LEU A 18 -16.76 20.29 0.25
C LEU A 18 -15.71 21.04 1.07
N GLU A 19 -16.10 22.18 1.63
CA GLU A 19 -15.25 22.98 2.51
C GLU A 19 -15.25 22.40 3.94
N VAL A 20 -14.29 21.50 4.22
CA VAL A 20 -14.26 20.70 5.46
C VAL A 20 -14.06 21.57 6.70
N THR A 21 -13.37 22.70 6.56
CA THR A 21 -13.13 23.66 7.65
C THR A 21 -14.41 24.33 8.17
N THR A 22 -15.48 24.31 7.38
CA THR A 22 -16.79 24.87 7.78
C THR A 22 -17.65 23.88 8.57
N ILE A 23 -17.25 22.60 8.63
CA ILE A 23 -17.98 21.54 9.32
C ILE A 23 -17.44 21.38 10.75
N GLU A 24 -18.33 21.27 11.72
CA GLU A 24 -17.97 21.02 13.12
C GLU A 24 -17.16 19.71 13.24
N PRO A 25 -16.07 19.66 14.05
CA PRO A 25 -15.12 18.54 14.05
C PRO A 25 -15.75 17.14 14.14
N ARG A 26 -16.75 16.95 15.00
CA ARG A 26 -17.45 15.66 15.18
C ARG A 26 -18.25 15.19 13.95
N PHE A 27 -18.55 16.09 13.02
CA PHE A 27 -19.35 15.80 11.82
C PHE A 27 -18.54 15.77 10.53
N LYS A 28 -17.24 16.12 10.56
CA LYS A 28 -16.38 16.14 9.36
C LYS A 28 -16.37 14.79 8.63
N HIS A 29 -15.90 13.73 9.29
CA HIS A 29 -15.78 12.40 8.67
C HIS A 29 -17.15 11.80 8.30
N PRO A 30 -18.17 11.80 9.19
CA PRO A 30 -19.50 11.31 8.82
C PRO A 30 -20.10 12.00 7.58
N THR A 31 -19.89 13.32 7.45
CA THR A 31 -20.38 14.08 6.29
C THR A 31 -19.67 13.66 5.01
N ILE A 32 -18.34 13.52 5.05
CA ILE A 32 -17.53 13.09 3.90
C ILE A 32 -17.91 11.67 3.48
N PHE A 33 -18.12 10.77 4.44
CA PHE A 33 -18.48 9.37 4.15
C PHE A 33 -19.88 9.29 3.54
N ARG A 34 -20.83 10.07 4.04
CA ARG A 34 -22.15 10.17 3.43
C ARG A 34 -22.06 10.66 1.98
N HIS A 35 -21.27 11.70 1.70
CA HIS A 35 -21.05 12.17 0.33
C HIS A 35 -20.43 11.08 -0.55
N PHE A 36 -19.45 10.34 -0.03
CA PHE A 36 -18.84 9.22 -0.75
C PHE A 36 -19.84 8.09 -1.04
N ASP A 37 -20.65 7.72 -0.06
CA ASP A 37 -21.64 6.64 -0.19
C ASP A 37 -22.70 6.99 -1.24
N GLU A 38 -23.09 8.26 -1.31
CA GLU A 38 -24.04 8.82 -2.30
C GLU A 38 -23.46 8.96 -3.72
N LEU A 39 -22.14 8.87 -3.91
CA LEU A 39 -21.54 8.93 -5.25
C LEU A 39 -22.02 7.76 -6.12
N ALA A 40 -22.32 8.07 -7.38
CA ALA A 40 -22.39 7.05 -8.42
C ALA A 40 -20.96 6.51 -8.70
N PRO A 41 -20.80 5.22 -9.06
CA PRO A 41 -19.52 4.69 -9.50
C PRO A 41 -18.92 5.54 -10.63
N GLY A 42 -17.60 5.73 -10.62
CA GLY A 42 -16.86 6.54 -11.60
C GLY A 42 -16.91 8.06 -11.34
N THR A 43 -17.81 8.54 -10.48
CA THR A 43 -17.93 9.96 -10.14
C THR A 43 -17.05 10.35 -8.94
N ALA A 44 -16.79 11.66 -8.79
CA ALA A 44 -15.93 12.18 -7.76
C ALA A 44 -16.50 13.46 -7.13
N PHE A 45 -16.03 13.76 -5.92
CA PHE A 45 -16.13 15.07 -5.29
C PHE A 45 -14.77 15.45 -4.70
N ARG A 46 -14.62 16.70 -4.29
CA ARG A 46 -13.40 17.22 -3.68
C ARG A 46 -13.64 17.61 -2.24
N ILE A 47 -12.61 17.51 -1.44
CA ILE A 47 -12.57 18.09 -0.09
C ILE A 47 -11.45 19.13 -0.04
N ARG A 48 -11.73 20.25 0.62
CA ARG A 48 -10.72 21.26 0.96
C ARG A 48 -10.58 21.35 2.47
N ASN A 49 -9.35 21.21 2.96
CA ASN A 49 -9.04 21.18 4.39
C ASN A 49 -7.80 22.03 4.72
N ASP A 50 -7.68 22.46 5.97
CA ASP A 50 -6.57 23.28 6.49
C ASP A 50 -5.35 22.47 6.97
N HIS A 51 -5.44 21.15 6.92
CA HIS A 51 -4.36 20.21 7.24
C HIS A 51 -4.46 18.97 6.33
N ASP A 52 -3.40 18.18 6.31
CA ASP A 52 -3.35 16.95 5.52
C ASP A 52 -4.49 15.99 5.93
N PRO A 53 -5.44 15.68 5.03
CA PRO A 53 -6.52 14.74 5.30
C PRO A 53 -6.09 13.27 5.26
N LYS A 54 -4.79 12.94 5.31
CA LYS A 54 -4.30 11.55 5.40
C LYS A 54 -5.01 10.68 6.46
N PRO A 55 -5.31 11.16 7.68
CA PRO A 55 -6.08 10.37 8.65
C PRO A 55 -7.49 10.00 8.15
N LEU A 56 -8.13 10.89 7.38
CA LEU A 56 -9.43 10.65 6.77
C LEU A 56 -9.33 9.63 5.63
N TYR A 57 -8.27 9.66 4.81
CA TYR A 57 -7.99 8.62 3.83
C TYR A 57 -7.97 7.24 4.49
N TYR A 58 -7.20 7.11 5.57
CA TYR A 58 -7.08 5.86 6.33
C TYR A 58 -8.41 5.43 6.96
N GLN A 59 -9.23 6.36 7.44
CA GLN A 59 -10.54 5.99 7.95
C GLN A 59 -11.52 5.60 6.83
N LEU A 60 -11.45 6.22 5.65
CA LEU A 60 -12.32 5.88 4.52
C LEU A 60 -11.98 4.49 3.96
N ILE A 61 -10.69 4.17 3.78
CA ILE A 61 -10.23 2.84 3.35
C ILE A 61 -10.59 1.77 4.39
N ALA A 62 -10.49 2.11 5.67
CA ALA A 62 -10.91 1.27 6.77
C ALA A 62 -12.41 0.92 6.73
N GLU A 63 -13.24 1.91 6.48
CA GLU A 63 -14.67 1.76 6.57
C GLU A 63 -15.32 1.20 5.31
N ARG A 64 -14.80 1.55 4.13
CA ARG A 64 -15.39 1.23 2.83
C ARG A 64 -14.54 0.27 1.98
N GLY A 65 -13.30 0.00 2.39
CA GLY A 65 -12.33 -0.70 1.57
C GLY A 65 -11.74 0.21 0.50
N ASN A 66 -10.91 -0.35 -0.37
CA ASN A 66 -10.25 0.39 -1.45
C ASN A 66 -11.15 0.51 -2.69
N VAL A 67 -12.35 1.06 -2.47
CA VAL A 67 -13.39 1.29 -3.50
C VAL A 67 -13.40 2.74 -3.98
N PHE A 68 -12.31 3.47 -3.72
CA PHE A 68 -12.16 4.86 -4.12
C PHE A 68 -10.74 5.20 -4.53
N GLY A 69 -10.60 6.16 -5.45
CA GLY A 69 -9.35 6.83 -5.74
C GLY A 69 -9.18 8.06 -4.85
N TRP A 70 -7.95 8.33 -4.45
CA TRP A 70 -7.56 9.49 -3.65
C TRP A 70 -6.47 10.28 -4.39
N THR A 71 -6.78 11.51 -4.78
CA THR A 71 -5.84 12.32 -5.57
C THR A 71 -5.66 13.69 -4.94
N TYR A 72 -4.43 13.99 -4.51
CA TYR A 72 -4.08 15.34 -4.09
C TYR A 72 -3.98 16.25 -5.31
N LEU A 73 -4.84 17.26 -5.34
CA LEU A 73 -4.78 18.36 -6.32
C LEU A 73 -3.94 19.53 -5.79
N GLU A 74 -3.86 19.67 -4.45
CA GLU A 74 -3.00 20.64 -3.76
C GLU A 74 -2.49 20.02 -2.46
N LYS A 75 -1.19 20.20 -2.16
CA LYS A 75 -0.50 19.64 -0.98
C LYS A 75 0.12 20.75 -0.12
N GLY A 76 -0.71 21.50 0.60
CA GLY A 76 -0.26 22.47 1.61
C GLY A 76 0.66 23.58 1.10
N PRO A 77 1.24 24.40 2.01
CA PRO A 77 1.05 24.35 3.47
C PRO A 77 -0.25 24.99 3.95
N GLU A 78 -0.91 25.82 3.14
CA GLU A 78 -2.13 26.54 3.54
C GLU A 78 -3.40 25.70 3.32
N TRP A 79 -3.48 24.99 2.18
CA TRP A 79 -4.66 24.24 1.80
C TRP A 79 -4.31 22.86 1.27
N TRP A 80 -5.16 21.90 1.60
CA TRP A 80 -5.10 20.54 1.08
C TRP A 80 -6.39 20.30 0.30
N LEU A 81 -6.25 20.16 -1.02
CA LEU A 81 -7.35 19.87 -1.92
C LEU A 81 -7.19 18.44 -2.41
N VAL A 82 -8.17 17.59 -2.08
CA VAL A 82 -8.17 16.18 -2.47
C VAL A 82 -9.43 15.87 -3.25
N GLU A 83 -9.27 15.19 -4.39
CA GLU A 83 -10.36 14.54 -5.11
C GLU A 83 -10.54 13.10 -4.60
N ILE A 84 -11.77 12.78 -4.19
CA ILE A 84 -12.20 11.44 -3.79
C ILE A 84 -13.14 10.93 -4.88
N ARG A 85 -12.71 9.88 -5.59
CA ARG A 85 -13.46 9.29 -6.70
C ARG A 85 -13.97 7.91 -6.31
N LYS A 86 -15.25 7.61 -6.48
CA LYS A 86 -15.75 6.24 -6.31
C LYS A 86 -15.30 5.41 -7.52
N ILE A 87 -14.61 4.31 -7.25
CA ILE A 87 -14.15 3.40 -8.30
C ILE A 87 -15.38 2.73 -8.92
N GLU A 88 -15.44 2.68 -10.25
CA GLU A 88 -16.36 1.77 -10.95
C GLU A 88 -15.95 0.34 -10.62
N GLU A 89 -16.89 -0.53 -10.25
CA GLU A 89 -16.62 -1.97 -10.16
C GLU A 89 -16.09 -2.45 -11.51
N SER A 90 -14.77 -2.49 -11.65
CA SER A 90 -14.12 -3.05 -12.82
C SER A 90 -14.21 -4.55 -12.69
N SER A 91 -14.84 -5.21 -13.66
CA SER A 91 -14.82 -6.66 -13.77
C SER A 91 -13.38 -7.13 -14.02
N GLY A 92 -12.78 -7.89 -13.10
CA GLY A 92 -11.46 -8.48 -13.31
C GLY A 92 -10.73 -8.77 -12.01
N GLU A 93 -9.66 -9.56 -12.10
CA GLU A 93 -8.79 -9.83 -10.94
C GLU A 93 -8.01 -8.57 -10.56
N THR A 94 -7.84 -8.37 -9.25
CA THR A 94 -7.02 -7.30 -8.70
C THR A 94 -5.53 -7.61 -8.86
N VAL A 95 -4.69 -6.58 -8.93
CA VAL A 95 -3.23 -6.79 -9.05
C VAL A 95 -2.67 -7.55 -7.83
N GLY A 96 -3.28 -7.38 -6.66
CA GLY A 96 -3.01 -8.14 -5.44
C GLY A 96 -3.42 -9.61 -5.59
N GLU A 97 -4.62 -9.92 -6.07
CA GLU A 97 -5.01 -11.32 -6.32
C GLU A 97 -4.11 -12.00 -7.35
N ILE A 98 -3.74 -11.29 -8.41
CA ILE A 98 -2.83 -11.82 -9.44
C ILE A 98 -1.46 -12.15 -8.82
N ALA A 99 -0.92 -11.27 -7.97
CA ALA A 99 0.36 -11.48 -7.29
C ALA A 99 0.28 -12.58 -6.22
N ALA A 100 -0.85 -12.70 -5.52
CA ALA A 100 -1.05 -13.71 -4.47
C ALA A 100 -1.08 -15.13 -5.04
N LYS A 101 -1.66 -15.30 -6.23
CA LYS A 101 -1.68 -16.59 -6.95
C LYS A 101 -0.31 -16.96 -7.51
N ASP A 102 0.48 -15.98 -7.94
CA ASP A 102 1.78 -16.20 -8.54
C ASP A 102 2.73 -15.01 -8.32
N LEU A 103 3.61 -15.14 -7.33
CA LEU A 103 4.52 -14.06 -6.96
C LEU A 103 5.53 -13.73 -8.08
N ARG A 104 5.73 -14.58 -9.10
CA ARG A 104 6.56 -14.21 -10.26
C ARG A 104 5.97 -13.03 -11.03
N LYS A 105 4.65 -12.88 -10.99
CA LYS A 105 3.95 -11.74 -11.61
C LYS A 105 4.22 -10.42 -10.90
N ALA A 106 4.65 -10.45 -9.63
CA ALA A 106 5.07 -9.25 -8.91
C ALA A 106 6.27 -8.55 -9.57
N GLU A 107 7.20 -9.29 -10.19
CA GLU A 107 8.32 -8.68 -10.93
C GLU A 107 7.84 -7.89 -12.15
N VAL A 108 6.80 -8.39 -12.84
CA VAL A 108 6.16 -7.66 -13.94
C VAL A 108 5.54 -6.36 -13.41
N PHE A 109 4.81 -6.42 -12.29
CA PHE A 109 4.27 -5.22 -11.67
C PHE A 109 5.35 -4.21 -11.28
N ARG A 110 6.45 -4.65 -10.65
CA ARG A 110 7.60 -3.80 -10.32
C ARG A 110 8.19 -3.13 -11.56
N LYS A 111 8.35 -3.85 -12.67
CA LYS A 111 8.86 -3.32 -13.94
C LYS A 111 7.99 -2.17 -14.46
N TYR A 112 6.67 -2.29 -14.34
CA TYR A 112 5.70 -1.29 -14.76
C TYR A 112 5.40 -0.21 -13.71
N GLY A 113 6.06 -0.28 -12.54
CA GLY A 113 5.78 0.60 -11.40
C GLY A 113 4.36 0.45 -10.88
N ILE A 114 3.76 -0.73 -11.02
CA ILE A 114 2.44 -1.07 -10.50
C ILE A 114 2.58 -1.48 -9.03
N ASP A 115 1.84 -0.79 -8.17
CA ASP A 115 1.77 -1.10 -6.74
C ASP A 115 0.77 -2.24 -6.50
N PHE A 116 1.31 -3.45 -6.33
CA PHE A 116 0.54 -4.66 -6.04
C PHE A 116 0.44 -4.97 -4.54
N CYS A 117 1.07 -4.18 -3.67
CA CYS A 117 1.10 -4.40 -2.23
C CYS A 117 0.05 -3.53 -1.52
N CYS A 118 0.18 -2.20 -1.53
CA CYS A 118 -0.77 -1.27 -0.91
C CYS A 118 -1.96 -0.99 -1.84
N GLY A 119 -1.66 -0.70 -3.11
CA GLY A 119 -2.60 -0.56 -4.22
C GLY A 119 -3.23 -1.87 -4.71
N GLY A 120 -2.92 -2.99 -4.04
CA GLY A 120 -3.27 -4.36 -4.43
C GLY A 120 -4.73 -4.60 -4.80
N LYS A 121 -5.66 -3.82 -4.25
CA LYS A 121 -7.11 -4.00 -4.40
C LYS A 121 -7.67 -3.40 -5.71
N LYS A 122 -6.88 -2.67 -6.50
CA LYS A 122 -7.30 -2.18 -7.83
C LYS A 122 -7.18 -3.30 -8.87
N SER A 123 -8.08 -3.31 -9.87
CA SER A 123 -7.93 -4.24 -11.01
C SER A 123 -6.71 -3.92 -11.85
N LEU A 124 -6.23 -4.91 -12.59
CA LEU A 124 -5.18 -4.69 -13.59
C LEU A 124 -5.61 -3.62 -14.60
N GLN A 125 -6.84 -3.70 -15.11
CA GLN A 125 -7.39 -2.74 -16.08
C GLN A 125 -7.37 -1.31 -15.53
N GLN A 126 -7.88 -1.11 -14.32
CA GLN A 126 -7.91 0.21 -13.69
C GLN A 126 -6.48 0.75 -13.51
N THR A 127 -5.58 -0.09 -13.01
CA THR A 127 -4.20 0.29 -12.74
C THR A 127 -3.46 0.68 -14.03
N CYS A 128 -3.66 -0.07 -15.11
CA CYS A 128 -3.11 0.25 -16.43
C CYS A 128 -3.68 1.57 -16.96
N ALA A 129 -4.99 1.80 -16.84
CA ALA A 129 -5.63 3.03 -17.28
C ALA A 129 -5.09 4.27 -16.54
N GLU A 130 -4.96 4.20 -15.21
CA GLU A 130 -4.44 5.29 -14.38
C GLU A 130 -2.97 5.63 -14.70
N LYS A 131 -2.15 4.62 -15.04
CA LYS A 131 -0.73 4.79 -15.38
C LYS A 131 -0.45 5.02 -16.87
N GLY A 132 -1.47 5.00 -17.72
CA GLY A 132 -1.32 5.10 -19.17
C GLY A 132 -0.56 3.93 -19.80
N LEU A 133 -0.69 2.73 -19.22
CA LEU A 133 -0.07 1.50 -19.69
C LEU A 133 -1.01 0.75 -20.66
N ASP A 134 -0.43 0.06 -21.64
CA ASP A 134 -1.17 -0.85 -22.51
C ASP A 134 -1.50 -2.15 -21.76
N LEU A 135 -2.78 -2.36 -21.47
CA LEU A 135 -3.28 -3.54 -20.76
C LEU A 135 -2.84 -4.84 -21.45
N ALA A 136 -2.97 -4.92 -22.77
CA ALA A 136 -2.67 -6.16 -23.51
C ALA A 136 -1.18 -6.51 -23.44
N ALA A 137 -0.30 -5.50 -23.44
CA ALA A 137 1.13 -5.70 -23.27
C ALA A 137 1.49 -6.20 -21.87
N VAL A 138 0.85 -5.63 -20.83
CA VAL A 138 1.07 -6.07 -19.44
C VAL A 138 0.56 -7.50 -19.23
N GLU A 139 -0.63 -7.84 -19.73
CA GLU A 139 -1.20 -9.20 -19.68
C GLU A 139 -0.28 -10.23 -20.35
N ALA A 140 0.26 -9.92 -21.53
CA ALA A 140 1.18 -10.81 -22.23
C ALA A 140 2.46 -11.09 -21.43
N GLU A 141 3.01 -10.09 -20.73
CA GLU A 141 4.18 -10.30 -19.86
C GLU A 141 3.84 -11.09 -18.59
N LEU A 142 2.67 -10.87 -17.99
CA LEU A 142 2.20 -11.65 -16.84
C LEU A 142 2.04 -13.13 -17.20
N ASP A 143 1.53 -13.43 -18.40
CA ASP A 143 1.39 -14.80 -18.90
C ASP A 143 2.75 -15.46 -19.15
N GLN A 144 3.70 -14.73 -19.74
CA GLN A 144 5.06 -15.24 -19.95
C GLN A 144 5.79 -15.51 -18.62
N ALA A 145 5.63 -14.63 -17.63
CA ALA A 145 6.19 -14.82 -16.30
C ALA A 145 5.63 -16.07 -15.61
N GLY A 146 4.33 -16.34 -15.74
CA GLY A 146 3.69 -17.53 -15.18
C GLY A 146 4.14 -18.86 -15.79
N GLN A 147 4.60 -18.83 -17.05
CA GLN A 147 5.11 -20.01 -17.76
C GLN A 147 6.58 -20.32 -17.49
N SER A 148 7.31 -19.37 -16.90
CA SER A 148 8.76 -19.46 -16.72
C SER A 148 9.12 -19.71 -15.25
N GLY A 149 9.84 -20.79 -14.95
CA GLY A 149 10.47 -21.01 -13.64
C GLY A 149 9.90 -22.16 -12.79
N ALA A 150 10.49 -22.33 -11.60
CA ALA A 150 10.07 -23.29 -10.59
C ALA A 150 8.69 -22.91 -10.00
N PRO A 151 7.95 -23.87 -9.42
CA PRO A 151 6.68 -23.59 -8.76
C PRO A 151 6.84 -22.48 -7.72
N THR A 152 5.92 -21.51 -7.71
CA THR A 152 5.83 -20.52 -6.62
C THR A 152 5.12 -21.12 -5.43
N GLU A 153 5.41 -20.57 -4.25
CA GLU A 153 4.65 -20.89 -3.05
C GLU A 153 3.19 -20.45 -3.22
N ASN A 154 2.27 -21.34 -2.86
CA ASN A 154 0.83 -21.03 -2.85
C ASN A 154 0.45 -20.44 -1.49
N TYR A 155 0.75 -19.16 -1.28
CA TYR A 155 0.44 -18.45 -0.04
C TYR A 155 -1.07 -18.43 0.26
N GLU A 156 -1.93 -18.43 -0.76
CA GLU A 156 -3.38 -18.54 -0.61
C GLU A 156 -3.81 -19.87 0.03
N GLY A 157 -3.02 -20.94 -0.15
CA GLY A 157 -3.26 -22.24 0.47
C GLY A 157 -2.80 -22.35 1.93
N TRP A 158 -2.01 -21.40 2.42
CA TRP A 158 -1.40 -21.53 3.75
C TRP A 158 -2.35 -21.18 4.89
N ASP A 159 -2.18 -21.89 6.00
CA ASP A 159 -2.82 -21.57 7.27
C ASP A 159 -2.38 -20.16 7.76
N PRO A 160 -3.29 -19.33 8.30
CA PRO A 160 -2.95 -17.97 8.75
C PRO A 160 -1.91 -17.92 9.87
N ALA A 161 -1.89 -18.88 10.80
CA ALA A 161 -0.88 -18.92 11.86
C ALA A 161 0.51 -19.22 11.26
N PHE A 162 0.57 -20.19 10.34
CA PHE A 162 1.80 -20.50 9.62
C PHE A 162 2.29 -19.33 8.76
N LEU A 163 1.39 -18.64 8.04
CA LEU A 163 1.75 -17.48 7.22
C LEU A 163 2.31 -16.33 8.08
N ALA A 164 1.73 -16.08 9.26
CA ALA A 164 2.28 -15.10 10.20
C ALA A 164 3.69 -15.49 10.69
N ASP A 165 3.92 -16.77 10.98
CA ASP A 165 5.26 -17.27 11.32
C ASP A 165 6.24 -17.14 10.15
N TYR A 166 5.80 -17.41 8.93
CA TYR A 166 6.63 -17.24 7.74
C TYR A 166 7.03 -15.79 7.54
N ILE A 167 6.08 -14.85 7.62
CA ILE A 167 6.34 -13.42 7.44
C ILE A 167 7.39 -12.93 8.45
N TYR A 168 7.22 -13.27 9.73
CA TYR A 168 8.23 -12.93 10.73
C TYR A 168 9.61 -13.55 10.41
N ASN A 169 9.66 -14.86 10.16
CA ASN A 169 10.93 -15.56 9.99
C ASN A 169 11.65 -15.20 8.68
N LYS A 170 10.91 -14.82 7.64
CA LYS A 170 11.45 -14.50 6.33
C LYS A 170 11.76 -13.01 6.20
N HIS A 171 10.80 -12.14 6.52
CA HIS A 171 10.85 -10.72 6.21
C HIS A 171 11.30 -9.87 7.41
N HIS A 172 10.70 -10.05 8.59
CA HIS A 172 11.09 -9.25 9.76
C HIS A 172 12.54 -9.53 10.18
N ARG A 173 12.93 -10.82 10.21
CA ARG A 173 14.32 -11.21 10.47
C ARG A 173 15.29 -10.64 9.44
N TYR A 174 14.94 -10.69 8.16
CA TYR A 174 15.75 -10.10 7.10
C TYR A 174 15.94 -8.60 7.31
N TYR A 175 14.87 -7.87 7.63
CA TYR A 175 14.95 -6.45 7.99
C TYR A 175 15.87 -6.21 9.20
N TYR A 176 15.72 -6.97 10.29
CA TYR A 176 16.54 -6.79 11.49
C TYR A 176 18.03 -7.05 11.22
N ASP A 177 18.36 -7.94 10.29
CA ASP A 177 19.73 -8.20 9.87
C ASP A 177 20.27 -7.10 8.93
N GLU A 178 19.46 -6.60 8.00
CA GLU A 178 19.90 -5.66 6.95
C GLU A 178 19.86 -4.19 7.34
N ALA A 179 18.86 -3.74 8.11
CA ALA A 179 18.67 -2.33 8.45
C ALA A 179 19.88 -1.71 9.16
N PRO A 180 20.52 -2.37 10.16
CA PRO A 180 21.75 -1.85 10.78
C PRO A 180 22.91 -1.73 9.78
N ILE A 181 23.03 -2.67 8.84
CA ILE A 181 24.09 -2.65 7.81
C ILE A 181 23.87 -1.49 6.85
N ILE A 182 22.62 -1.28 6.41
CA ILE A 182 22.25 -0.17 5.53
C ILE A 182 22.51 1.17 6.23
N ALA A 183 22.10 1.31 7.50
CA ALA A 183 22.33 2.53 8.26
C ALA A 183 23.83 2.87 8.40
N ASP A 184 24.67 1.88 8.69
CA ASP A 184 26.13 2.06 8.75
C ASP A 184 26.73 2.44 7.39
N LEU A 185 26.33 1.76 6.31
CA LEU A 185 26.77 2.09 4.96
C LEU A 185 26.35 3.51 4.56
N LEU A 186 25.12 3.90 4.87
CA LEU A 186 24.60 5.22 4.57
C LEU A 186 25.37 6.32 5.32
N ASN A 187 25.73 6.08 6.58
CA ASN A 187 26.58 7.00 7.34
C ASN A 187 27.97 7.14 6.73
N ARG A 188 28.63 6.03 6.39
CA ARG A 188 29.97 6.05 5.79
C ARG A 188 29.99 6.72 4.42
N VAL A 189 29.04 6.37 3.55
CA VAL A 189 28.89 6.95 2.22
C VAL A 189 28.58 8.44 2.32
N SER A 190 27.65 8.85 3.19
CA SER A 190 27.34 10.26 3.42
C SER A 190 28.54 11.05 3.93
N GLY A 191 29.34 10.47 4.83
CA GLY A 191 30.54 11.11 5.36
C GLY A 191 31.62 11.36 4.30
N HIS A 192 31.80 10.43 3.35
CA HIS A 192 32.81 10.56 2.30
C HIS A 192 32.32 11.34 1.08
N HIS A 193 31.07 11.11 0.67
CA HIS A 193 30.52 11.60 -0.59
C HIS A 193 29.52 12.76 -0.42
N GLY A 194 29.11 13.13 0.81
CA GLY A 194 28.03 14.10 1.03
C GLY A 194 28.27 15.49 0.43
N ALA A 195 29.52 15.94 0.32
CA ALA A 195 29.85 17.23 -0.30
C ALA A 195 29.66 17.23 -1.83
N THR A 196 29.85 16.08 -2.49
CA THR A 196 29.70 15.93 -3.94
C THR A 196 28.34 15.34 -4.34
N HIS A 197 27.66 14.68 -3.41
CA HIS A 197 26.35 14.06 -3.56
C HIS A 197 25.40 14.54 -2.46
N PRO A 198 24.90 15.80 -2.52
CA PRO A 198 24.07 16.39 -1.47
C PRO A 198 22.74 15.67 -1.25
N GLN A 199 22.25 14.92 -2.25
CA GLN A 199 21.05 14.09 -2.14
C GLN A 199 21.16 12.98 -1.08
N LEU A 200 22.38 12.63 -0.65
CA LEU A 200 22.61 11.67 0.42
C LEU A 200 22.03 12.14 1.77
N ALA A 201 21.93 13.45 1.99
CA ALA A 201 21.29 13.99 3.19
C ALA A 201 19.77 13.71 3.19
N GLU A 202 19.11 13.93 2.05
CA GLU A 202 17.68 13.63 1.86
C GLU A 202 17.43 12.12 1.96
N LEU A 203 18.30 11.31 1.33
CA LEU A 203 18.24 9.84 1.44
C LEU A 203 18.35 9.38 2.88
N LYS A 204 19.30 9.95 3.64
CA LYS A 204 19.47 9.63 5.05
C LYS A 204 18.22 9.94 5.85
N GLN A 205 17.63 11.11 5.66
CA GLN A 205 16.41 11.50 6.36
C GLN A 205 15.26 10.53 6.04
N ALA A 206 15.05 10.18 4.77
CA ALA A 206 14.01 9.25 4.36
C ALA A 206 14.21 7.85 4.98
N CYS A 207 15.44 7.33 4.98
CA CYS A 207 15.75 6.03 5.61
C CYS A 207 15.58 6.06 7.13
N ASP A 208 16.01 7.14 7.81
CA ASP A 208 15.87 7.27 9.26
C ASP A 208 14.38 7.23 9.68
N VAL A 209 13.51 7.93 8.93
CA VAL A 209 12.06 7.90 9.15
C VAL A 209 11.51 6.50 8.89
N LEU A 210 11.84 5.89 7.74
CA LEU A 210 11.38 4.54 7.39
C LEU A 210 11.74 3.51 8.47
N PHE A 211 12.98 3.52 8.97
CA PHE A 211 13.42 2.54 9.96
C PHE A 211 12.77 2.75 11.33
N ALA A 212 12.49 4.00 11.72
CA ALA A 212 11.75 4.29 12.93
C ALA A 212 10.29 3.79 12.85
N GLU A 213 9.62 4.06 11.73
CA GLU A 213 8.24 3.61 11.49
C GLU A 213 8.15 2.08 11.45
N LEU A 214 9.02 1.40 10.68
CA LEU A 214 9.06 -0.06 10.60
C LEU A 214 9.34 -0.72 11.96
N GLY A 215 10.23 -0.16 12.77
CA GLY A 215 10.52 -0.69 14.10
C GLY A 215 9.31 -0.67 15.04
N GLY A 216 8.52 0.41 15.02
CA GLY A 216 7.27 0.51 15.76
C GLY A 216 6.17 -0.39 15.18
N HIS A 217 6.13 -0.47 13.84
CA HIS A 217 5.17 -1.29 13.09
C HIS A 217 5.34 -2.78 13.38
N PHE A 218 6.53 -3.36 13.19
CA PHE A 218 6.78 -4.79 13.46
C PHE A 218 6.53 -5.16 14.91
N ALA A 219 6.81 -4.25 15.86
CA ALA A 219 6.50 -4.50 17.26
C ALA A 219 4.99 -4.64 17.52
N LYS A 220 4.13 -3.89 16.81
CA LYS A 220 2.66 -4.03 16.89
C LYS A 220 2.24 -5.39 16.34
N GLU A 221 2.83 -5.81 15.23
CA GLU A 221 2.49 -7.09 14.60
C GLU A 221 2.93 -8.29 15.46
N GLU A 222 4.21 -8.33 15.83
CA GLU A 222 4.82 -9.46 16.53
C GLU A 222 4.24 -9.68 17.92
N LYS A 223 3.87 -8.60 18.63
CA LYS A 223 3.44 -8.66 20.03
C LYS A 223 1.92 -8.67 20.18
N VAL A 224 1.17 -8.23 19.17
CA VAL A 224 -0.28 -8.08 19.26
C VAL A 224 -0.98 -8.78 18.10
N LEU A 225 -0.71 -8.38 16.86
CA LEU A 225 -1.50 -8.82 15.72
C LEU A 225 -1.30 -10.31 15.38
N PHE A 226 -0.05 -10.74 15.19
CA PHE A 226 0.25 -12.15 14.87
C PHE A 226 -0.17 -13.10 15.99
N PRO A 227 0.07 -12.82 17.29
CA PRO A 227 -0.49 -13.63 18.37
C PRO A 227 -2.02 -13.77 18.31
N PHE A 228 -2.74 -12.69 17.98
CA PHE A 228 -4.19 -12.74 17.85
C PHE A 228 -4.63 -13.57 16.63
N ILE A 229 -3.98 -13.40 15.47
CA ILE A 229 -4.25 -14.23 14.28
C ILE A 229 -4.02 -15.72 14.58
N LYS A 230 -2.96 -16.06 15.31
CA LYS A 230 -2.69 -17.43 15.75
C LYS A 230 -3.75 -17.95 16.72
N ALA A 231 -4.25 -17.11 17.62
CA ALA A 231 -5.34 -17.47 18.51
C ALA A 231 -6.65 -17.77 17.75
N LEU A 232 -6.94 -17.04 16.66
CA LEU A 232 -8.07 -17.34 15.79
C LEU A 232 -7.94 -18.70 15.09
N ALA A 233 -6.77 -18.99 14.51
CA ALA A 233 -6.51 -20.29 13.87
C ALA A 233 -6.64 -21.45 14.88
N GLN A 234 -6.12 -21.26 16.10
CA GLN A 234 -6.26 -22.23 17.17
C GLN A 234 -7.72 -22.43 17.62
N ALA A 235 -8.51 -21.35 17.70
CA ALA A 235 -9.93 -21.42 18.03
C ALA A 235 -10.73 -22.16 16.94
N GLU A 236 -10.41 -21.98 15.66
CA GLU A 236 -11.01 -22.74 14.57
C GLU A 236 -10.68 -24.23 14.65
N ALA A 237 -9.42 -24.58 14.87
CA ALA A 237 -8.98 -25.97 14.94
C ALA A 237 -9.56 -26.72 16.15
N SER A 238 -9.71 -26.04 17.29
CA SER A 238 -10.18 -26.64 18.55
C SER A 238 -11.69 -26.52 18.79
N GLY A 239 -12.37 -25.59 18.10
CA GLY A 239 -13.75 -25.19 18.40
C GLY A 239 -13.91 -24.34 19.67
N ASP A 240 -12.83 -24.01 20.38
CA ASP A 240 -12.87 -23.20 21.59
C ASP A 240 -12.71 -21.70 21.28
N THR A 241 -13.82 -20.98 21.25
CA THR A 241 -13.86 -19.55 20.95
C THR A 241 -13.81 -18.65 22.19
N ARG A 242 -13.58 -19.20 23.40
CA ARG A 242 -13.58 -18.42 24.65
C ARG A 242 -12.57 -17.28 24.64
N VAL A 243 -11.40 -17.49 24.01
CA VAL A 243 -10.36 -16.46 23.87
C VAL A 243 -10.85 -15.24 23.07
N LEU A 244 -11.82 -15.42 22.17
CA LEU A 244 -12.35 -14.35 21.31
C LEU A 244 -13.38 -13.47 22.01
N GLN A 245 -14.05 -14.00 23.03
CA GLN A 245 -15.09 -13.26 23.77
C GLN A 245 -14.52 -12.06 24.54
N GLN A 246 -13.23 -12.11 24.90
CA GLN A 246 -12.55 -11.07 25.67
C GLN A 246 -11.68 -10.16 24.80
N GLN A 247 -11.58 -10.41 23.49
CA GLN A 247 -10.73 -9.67 22.59
C GLN A 247 -11.53 -8.75 21.66
N PHE A 248 -11.01 -7.54 21.44
CA PHE A 248 -11.50 -6.59 20.45
C PHE A 248 -11.40 -7.17 19.03
N SER A 249 -12.09 -6.56 18.07
CA SER A 249 -12.02 -7.02 16.68
C SER A 249 -10.63 -6.77 16.08
N LEU A 250 -10.21 -7.65 15.16
CA LEU A 250 -9.01 -7.43 14.34
C LEU A 250 -9.14 -6.25 13.37
N ARG A 251 -10.35 -5.76 13.11
CA ARG A 251 -10.62 -4.76 12.08
C ARG A 251 -9.81 -3.48 12.29
N GLU A 252 -9.88 -2.87 13.46
CA GLU A 252 -9.18 -1.60 13.74
C GLU A 252 -7.65 -1.76 13.74
N PRO A 253 -7.05 -2.79 14.36
CA PRO A 253 -5.61 -3.05 14.24
C PRO A 253 -5.14 -3.25 12.80
N VAL A 254 -5.85 -4.03 11.99
CA VAL A 254 -5.50 -4.26 10.58
C VAL A 254 -5.52 -2.95 9.79
N GLN A 255 -6.51 -2.10 10.02
CA GLN A 255 -6.61 -0.80 9.35
C GLN A 255 -5.43 0.12 9.68
N MET A 256 -4.97 0.11 10.94
CA MET A 256 -3.76 0.83 11.34
C MET A 256 -2.52 0.27 10.62
N MET A 257 -2.42 -1.05 10.45
CA MET A 257 -1.27 -1.65 9.77
C MET A 257 -1.27 -1.29 8.28
N GLU A 258 -2.43 -1.39 7.60
CA GLU A 258 -2.57 -0.95 6.20
C GLU A 258 -2.22 0.54 6.04
N ALA A 259 -2.53 1.37 7.03
CA ALA A 259 -2.17 2.78 7.02
C ALA A 259 -0.65 3.01 7.13
N ASP A 260 0.00 2.30 8.04
CA ASP A 260 1.46 2.32 8.18
C ASP A 260 2.14 1.84 6.89
N HIS A 261 1.59 0.82 6.23
CA HIS A 261 2.10 0.30 4.95
C HIS A 261 2.09 1.33 3.83
N GLU A 262 1.02 2.12 3.72
CA GLU A 262 0.96 3.23 2.76
C GLU A 262 2.05 4.26 3.05
N ALA A 263 2.25 4.63 4.31
CA ALA A 263 3.29 5.58 4.70
C ALA A 263 4.70 5.05 4.40
N ALA A 264 4.94 3.75 4.63
CA ALA A 264 6.18 3.09 4.26
C ALA A 264 6.37 3.07 2.73
N GLY A 265 5.31 2.81 1.97
CA GLY A 265 5.31 2.85 0.50
C GLY A 265 5.74 4.21 -0.05
N GLU A 266 5.18 5.31 0.47
CA GLU A 266 5.58 6.67 0.08
C GLU A 266 7.06 6.97 0.36
N LEU A 267 7.60 6.48 1.48
CA LEU A 267 9.02 6.63 1.82
C LEU A 267 9.91 5.82 0.87
N LEU A 268 9.51 4.59 0.52
CA LEU A 268 10.20 3.76 -0.46
C LEU A 268 10.22 4.40 -1.85
N GLU A 269 9.09 4.95 -2.30
CA GLU A 269 9.02 5.73 -3.55
C GLU A 269 9.97 6.94 -3.53
N SER A 270 10.02 7.66 -2.40
CA SER A 270 10.94 8.79 -2.24
C SER A 270 12.40 8.34 -2.30
N ILE A 271 12.76 7.26 -1.60
CA ILE A 271 14.10 6.65 -1.64
C ILE A 271 14.47 6.26 -3.08
N ARG A 272 13.56 5.59 -3.80
CA ARG A 272 13.76 5.22 -5.19
C ARG A 272 13.98 6.45 -6.08
N ARG A 273 13.20 7.52 -5.90
CA ARG A 273 13.37 8.78 -6.63
C ARG A 273 14.73 9.44 -6.35
N ILE A 274 15.10 9.58 -5.07
CA ILE A 274 16.36 10.21 -4.64
C ILE A 274 17.58 9.47 -5.20
N THR A 275 17.49 8.13 -5.25
CA THR A 275 18.54 7.26 -5.77
C THR A 275 18.52 7.11 -7.29
N ASN A 276 17.64 7.83 -8.00
CA ASN A 276 17.41 7.68 -9.43
C ASN A 276 17.18 6.21 -9.83
N ASN A 277 16.22 5.55 -9.17
CA ASN A 277 15.93 4.13 -9.32
C ASN A 277 17.14 3.23 -9.01
N TYR A 278 17.88 3.57 -7.95
CA TYR A 278 19.12 2.90 -7.53
C TYR A 278 20.22 2.87 -8.61
N ASN A 279 20.20 3.81 -9.56
CA ASN A 279 21.26 3.96 -10.55
C ASN A 279 22.47 4.65 -9.91
N LEU A 280 23.64 4.05 -10.07
CA LEU A 280 24.86 4.57 -9.47
C LEU A 280 25.36 5.82 -10.22
N PRO A 281 25.68 6.90 -9.50
CA PRO A 281 26.43 8.02 -10.09
C PRO A 281 27.82 7.58 -10.56
N GLU A 282 28.34 8.26 -11.58
CA GLU A 282 29.71 8.04 -12.06
C GLU A 282 30.75 8.31 -10.96
N GLY A 283 31.83 7.51 -10.94
CA GLY A 283 32.95 7.70 -10.02
C GLY A 283 32.65 7.33 -8.55
N THR A 284 31.54 6.63 -8.27
CA THR A 284 31.21 6.20 -6.91
C THR A 284 32.00 4.96 -6.47
N CYS A 285 32.22 4.84 -5.16
CA CYS A 285 32.98 3.73 -4.59
C CYS A 285 32.13 2.45 -4.41
N ASN A 286 32.80 1.33 -4.15
CA ASN A 286 32.15 0.04 -3.91
C ASN A 286 31.15 0.07 -2.73
N SER A 287 31.40 0.87 -1.69
CA SER A 287 30.46 1.01 -0.56
C SER A 287 29.16 1.72 -0.97
N PHE A 288 29.23 2.65 -1.92
CA PHE A 288 28.06 3.29 -2.51
C PHE A 288 27.24 2.28 -3.32
N ALA A 289 27.93 1.48 -4.16
CA ALA A 289 27.30 0.39 -4.90
C ALA A 289 26.59 -0.62 -3.99
N LEU A 290 27.26 -1.01 -2.90
CA LEU A 290 26.69 -1.92 -1.91
C LEU A 290 25.47 -1.32 -1.20
N LEU A 291 25.51 -0.03 -0.83
CA LEU A 291 24.39 0.68 -0.21
C LEU A 291 23.15 0.64 -1.11
N TYR A 292 23.29 1.02 -2.39
CA TYR A 292 22.16 1.06 -3.32
C TYR A 292 21.61 -0.34 -3.60
N SER A 293 22.49 -1.34 -3.72
CA SER A 293 22.08 -2.74 -3.85
C SER A 293 21.26 -3.22 -2.63
N LYS A 294 21.71 -2.92 -1.41
CA LYS A 294 20.99 -3.30 -0.19
C LYS A 294 19.66 -2.57 -0.04
N LEU A 295 19.61 -1.26 -0.34
CA LEU A 295 18.35 -0.51 -0.35
C LEU A 295 17.34 -1.09 -1.35
N LYS A 296 17.80 -1.44 -2.55
CA LYS A 296 16.95 -2.07 -3.58
C LYS A 296 16.43 -3.43 -3.13
N ASN A 297 17.27 -4.25 -2.50
CA ASN A 297 16.85 -5.55 -1.98
C ASN A 297 15.86 -5.42 -0.81
N LEU A 298 16.10 -4.46 0.09
CA LEU A 298 15.19 -4.17 1.19
C LEU A 298 13.81 -3.72 0.68
N GLU A 299 13.77 -2.80 -0.29
CA GLU A 299 12.51 -2.38 -0.90
C GLU A 299 11.77 -3.56 -1.56
N ALA A 300 12.48 -4.43 -2.28
CA ALA A 300 11.87 -5.60 -2.91
C ALA A 300 11.29 -6.58 -1.88
N ASP A 301 11.98 -6.80 -0.77
CA ASP A 301 11.52 -7.64 0.33
C ASP A 301 10.29 -7.03 1.02
N LEU A 302 10.33 -5.74 1.37
CA LEU A 302 9.21 -5.01 1.98
C LEU A 302 7.96 -5.02 1.09
N HIS A 303 8.09 -4.85 -0.23
CA HIS A 303 6.95 -4.98 -1.13
C HIS A 303 6.32 -6.37 -1.09
N THR A 304 7.14 -7.42 -0.97
CA THR A 304 6.65 -8.80 -0.86
C THR A 304 5.97 -9.02 0.48
N HIS A 305 6.61 -8.58 1.57
CA HIS A 305 6.08 -8.63 2.93
C HIS A 305 4.70 -7.97 3.01
N ILE A 306 4.62 -6.67 2.66
CA ILE A 306 3.37 -5.90 2.72
C ILE A 306 2.30 -6.54 1.84
N HIS A 307 2.67 -7.10 0.69
CA HIS A 307 1.73 -7.82 -0.16
C HIS A 307 1.13 -9.05 0.54
N LEU A 308 1.98 -9.90 1.15
CA LEU A 308 1.53 -11.08 1.89
C LEU A 308 0.60 -10.72 3.04
N GLU A 309 0.80 -9.57 3.66
CA GLU A 309 -0.07 -9.09 4.72
C GLU A 309 -1.40 -8.54 4.20
N ASN A 310 -1.33 -7.49 3.38
CA ASN A 310 -2.51 -6.76 2.90
C ASN A 310 -3.44 -7.63 2.05
N ASN A 311 -2.87 -8.52 1.23
CA ASN A 311 -3.64 -9.24 0.20
C ASN A 311 -3.86 -10.72 0.55
N VAL A 312 -3.16 -11.27 1.55
CA VAL A 312 -3.31 -12.69 1.93
C VAL A 312 -3.64 -12.85 3.41
N LEU A 313 -2.76 -12.46 4.33
CA LEU A 313 -2.90 -12.73 5.76
C LEU A 313 -4.08 -11.98 6.37
N PHE A 314 -4.16 -10.66 6.19
CA PHE A 314 -5.20 -9.85 6.81
C PHE A 314 -6.61 -10.19 6.30
N PRO A 315 -6.84 -10.35 4.98
CA PRO A 315 -8.15 -10.80 4.49
C PRO A 315 -8.55 -12.16 5.05
N LYS A 316 -7.62 -13.12 5.13
CA LYS A 316 -7.86 -14.44 5.73
C LYS A 316 -8.23 -14.32 7.21
N ALA A 317 -7.46 -13.56 7.98
CA ALA A 317 -7.69 -13.39 9.41
C ALA A 317 -9.04 -12.71 9.71
N LEU A 318 -9.39 -11.66 8.96
CA LEU A 318 -10.68 -10.98 9.10
C LEU A 318 -11.86 -11.89 8.72
N LYS A 319 -11.71 -12.71 7.66
CA LYS A 319 -12.73 -13.70 7.28
C LYS A 319 -12.91 -14.76 8.36
N LEU A 320 -11.79 -15.23 8.93
CA LEU A 320 -11.78 -16.21 10.01
C LEU A 320 -12.42 -15.67 11.28
N GLU A 321 -12.09 -14.44 11.69
CA GLU A 321 -12.73 -13.78 12.82
C GLU A 321 -14.26 -13.69 12.65
N ARG A 322 -14.73 -13.25 11.47
CA ARG A 322 -16.18 -13.19 11.18
C ARG A 322 -16.85 -14.55 11.29
N LYS A 323 -16.19 -15.61 10.81
CA LYS A 323 -16.71 -16.99 10.90
C LYS A 323 -16.84 -17.47 12.34
N LEU A 324 -15.88 -17.12 13.21
CA LEU A 324 -15.85 -17.61 14.60
C LEU A 324 -16.69 -16.78 15.57
N ARG A 325 -17.03 -15.55 15.22
CA ARG A 325 -17.87 -14.65 16.02
C ARG A 325 -19.37 -14.71 15.65
N ASN A 326 -19.71 -15.29 14.51
CA ASN A 326 -21.09 -15.55 14.07
C ASN A 326 -21.53 -16.96 14.49
#